data_AF-T0LXN0-F1
#
_entry.id   AF-T0LXN0-F1
#
_cell.length_a   1.000
_cell.length_b   1.000
_cell.length_c   1.000
_cell.angle_alpha   90.00
_cell.angle_beta   90.00
_cell.angle_gamma   90.00
#
_symmetry.space_group_name_H-M   'P 1'
#
loop_
_entity.id
_entity.type
_entity.pdbx_description
1 polymer ?
#
loop_
_entity_poly.entity_id
_entity_poly.type
_entity_poly.pdbx_seq_one_letter_code
_entity_poly.pdbx_strand_id
1 'polypeptide(L)'
;MSRIVSGDIKDKLHELDSILSKKYVLEHPKKERDWRTYEQEFAQRIKMAMEDLDPLINEAVSMIRIVPRAGHPHSLTLEQRVKLLMIKQLVGESNRMFANMLAIFSMLSGIDVSYKTIERLYSDEEVIIAVHNLHVLILGKKDITNSSATGDGTGYSLTVKKNYESYAQKLKDL
;
A
#
# COMPACT_ATOMS: atom_id res chain seq x y z
N MET A 1 -25.24 39.60 18.99
CA MET A 1 -24.43 38.37 18.90
C MET A 1 -23.28 38.65 17.94
N SER A 2 -22.04 38.46 18.35
CA SER A 2 -20.88 38.64 17.47
C SER A 2 -20.97 37.65 16.30
N ARG A 3 -20.65 38.13 15.09
CA ARG A 3 -20.69 37.32 13.87
C ARG A 3 -19.46 36.40 13.89
N ILE A 4 -19.68 35.11 14.15
CA ILE A 4 -18.60 34.11 14.16
C ILE A 4 -17.99 34.07 12.75
N VAL A 5 -16.71 34.36 12.65
CA VAL A 5 -15.97 34.32 11.38
C VAL A 5 -15.33 32.94 11.23
N SER A 6 -15.09 32.49 10.00
CA SER A 6 -14.46 31.19 9.71
C SER A 6 -13.13 30.96 10.46
N GLY A 7 -12.37 32.03 10.75
CA GLY A 7 -11.17 31.98 11.58
C GLY A 7 -11.44 31.51 13.02
N ASP A 8 -12.46 32.06 13.67
CA ASP A 8 -12.82 31.71 15.05
C ASP A 8 -13.22 30.23 15.19
N ILE A 9 -13.85 29.68 14.16
CA ILE A 9 -14.20 28.25 14.08
C ILE A 9 -12.93 27.40 13.96
N LYS A 10 -11.99 27.82 13.12
CA LYS A 10 -10.72 27.11 12.92
C LYS A 10 -9.88 27.09 14.19
N ASP A 11 -9.84 28.19 14.92
CA ASP A 11 -9.08 28.32 16.16
C ASP A 11 -9.68 27.44 17.27
N LYS A 12 -11.02 27.43 17.40
CA LYS A 12 -11.70 26.50 18.33
C LYS A 12 -11.50 25.03 17.96
N LEU A 13 -11.52 24.70 16.67
CA LEU A 13 -11.23 23.34 16.21
C LEU A 13 -9.79 22.94 16.56
N HIS A 14 -8.82 23.84 16.41
CA HIS A 14 -7.43 23.58 16.79
C HIS A 14 -7.27 23.37 18.30
N GLU A 15 -7.99 24.13 19.11
CA GLU A 15 -8.01 23.97 20.57
C GLU A 15 -8.58 22.60 20.99
N LEU A 16 -9.71 22.20 20.38
CA LEU A 16 -10.29 20.87 20.58
C LEU A 16 -9.33 19.75 20.16
N ASP A 17 -8.66 19.88 19.01
CA ASP A 17 -7.70 18.89 18.52
C ASP A 17 -6.50 18.75 19.47
N SER A 18 -6.04 19.87 20.06
CA SER A 18 -4.98 19.85 21.08
C SER A 18 -5.41 19.12 22.35
N ILE A 19 -6.64 19.35 22.83
CA ILE A 19 -7.18 18.68 24.01
C ILE A 19 -7.32 17.17 23.76
N LEU A 20 -7.86 16.80 22.60
CA LEU A 20 -8.03 15.41 22.19
C LEU A 20 -6.67 14.70 22.06
N SER A 21 -5.67 15.36 21.47
CA SER A 21 -4.31 14.81 21.32
C SER A 21 -3.67 14.55 22.68
N LYS A 22 -3.75 15.51 23.62
CA LYS A 22 -3.23 15.33 24.99
C LYS A 22 -3.91 14.17 25.71
N LYS A 23 -5.23 14.08 25.61
CA LYS A 23 -6.00 12.97 26.20
C LYS A 23 -5.57 11.63 25.60
N TYR A 24 -5.37 11.58 24.28
CA TYR A 24 -4.97 10.37 23.58
C TYR A 24 -3.58 9.87 24.00
N VAL A 25 -2.60 10.76 24.15
CA VAL A 25 -1.25 10.41 24.65
C VAL A 25 -1.29 9.86 26.08
N LEU A 26 -2.14 10.43 26.94
CA LEU A 26 -2.33 9.95 28.31
C LEU A 26 -2.97 8.56 28.36
N GLU A 27 -3.97 8.31 27.51
CA GLU A 27 -4.65 7.01 27.41
C GLU A 27 -3.76 5.94 26.73
N HIS A 28 -2.76 6.34 25.94
CA HIS A 28 -1.89 5.45 25.17
C HIS A 28 -0.41 5.72 25.47
N PRO A 29 0.08 5.40 26.70
CA PRO A 29 1.46 5.64 27.07
C PRO A 29 2.42 4.90 26.13
N LYS A 30 3.54 5.57 25.78
CA LYS A 30 4.60 4.97 24.96
C LYS A 30 5.18 3.77 25.72
N LYS A 31 4.88 2.56 25.25
CA LYS A 31 5.49 1.32 25.76
C LYS A 31 6.90 1.20 25.19
N GLU A 32 7.88 0.90 26.05
CA GLU A 32 9.22 0.50 25.57
C GLU A 32 9.09 -0.74 24.71
N ARG A 33 9.70 -0.70 23.52
CA ARG A 33 9.67 -1.81 22.57
C ARG A 33 10.79 -2.77 22.94
N ASP A 34 10.43 -4.02 23.23
CA ASP A 34 11.40 -5.10 23.19
C ASP A 34 11.82 -5.32 21.72
N TRP A 35 12.96 -4.75 21.36
CA TRP A 35 13.51 -4.79 20.01
C TRP A 35 13.71 -6.21 19.51
N ARG A 36 14.15 -7.13 20.37
CA ARG A 36 14.44 -8.50 19.96
C ARG A 36 13.16 -9.23 19.57
N THR A 37 12.15 -9.15 20.42
CA THR A 37 10.84 -9.76 20.16
C THR A 37 10.18 -9.11 18.94
N TYR A 38 10.28 -7.78 18.82
CA TYR A 38 9.78 -7.04 17.66
C TYR A 38 10.42 -7.50 16.35
N GLU A 39 11.75 -7.61 16.28
CA GLU A 39 12.45 -8.07 15.08
C GLU A 39 12.07 -9.50 14.69
N GLN A 40 11.94 -10.40 15.68
CA GLN A 40 11.51 -11.78 15.44
C GLN A 40 10.09 -11.83 14.87
N GLU A 41 9.15 -11.13 15.50
CA GLU A 41 7.77 -11.05 15.01
C GLU A 41 7.70 -10.39 13.63
N PHE A 42 8.49 -9.33 13.40
CA PHE A 42 8.53 -8.64 12.12
C PHE A 42 9.02 -9.55 11.00
N ALA A 43 10.13 -10.26 11.21
CA ALA A 43 10.66 -11.22 10.25
C ALA A 43 9.65 -12.32 9.94
N GLN A 44 8.97 -12.83 10.98
CA GLN A 44 7.94 -13.85 10.82
C GLN A 44 6.72 -13.33 10.04
N ARG A 45 6.28 -12.11 10.31
CA ARG A 45 5.19 -11.45 9.57
C ARG A 45 5.54 -11.22 8.11
N ILE A 46 6.75 -10.76 7.80
CA ILE A 46 7.22 -10.59 6.42
C ILE A 46 7.22 -11.95 5.72
N LYS A 47 7.78 -12.99 6.35
CA LYS A 47 7.81 -14.33 5.78
C LYS A 47 6.40 -14.84 5.45
N MET A 48 5.49 -14.82 6.41
CA MET A 48 4.10 -15.25 6.22
C MET A 48 3.41 -14.41 5.14
N ALA A 49 3.60 -13.09 5.14
CA ALA A 49 3.00 -12.22 4.13
C ALA A 49 3.50 -12.55 2.71
N MET A 50 4.78 -12.86 2.54
CA MET A 50 5.32 -13.24 1.22
C MET A 50 4.81 -14.61 0.77
N GLU A 51 4.72 -15.58 1.69
CA GLU A 51 4.15 -16.91 1.41
C GLU A 51 2.66 -16.84 1.03
N ASP A 52 1.90 -15.97 1.68
CA ASP A 52 0.47 -15.76 1.41
C ASP A 52 0.19 -14.93 0.15
N LEU A 53 1.11 -14.03 -0.22
CA LEU A 53 0.88 -13.07 -1.29
C LEU A 53 0.99 -13.71 -2.67
N ASP A 54 1.91 -14.66 -2.85
CA ASP A 54 2.17 -15.28 -4.16
C ASP A 54 0.94 -15.98 -4.76
N PRO A 55 0.21 -16.84 -4.00
CA PRO A 55 -1.02 -17.45 -4.48
C PRO A 55 -2.11 -16.43 -4.81
N LEU A 56 -2.23 -15.37 -4.02
CA LEU A 56 -3.22 -14.31 -4.25
C LEU A 56 -2.93 -13.51 -5.53
N ILE A 57 -1.65 -13.27 -5.84
CA ILE A 57 -1.25 -12.62 -7.09
C ILE A 57 -1.61 -13.53 -8.28
N ASN A 58 -1.30 -14.82 -8.18
CA ASN A 58 -1.63 -15.77 -9.24
C ASN A 58 -3.14 -15.81 -9.50
N GLU A 59 -3.93 -15.91 -8.43
CA GLU A 59 -5.39 -15.89 -8.50
C GLU A 59 -5.90 -14.58 -9.14
N ALA A 60 -5.42 -13.42 -8.67
CA ALA A 60 -5.80 -12.11 -9.19
C ALA A 60 -5.54 -11.95 -10.70
N VAL A 61 -4.41 -12.48 -11.17
CA VAL A 61 -4.03 -12.46 -12.59
C VAL A 61 -4.88 -13.45 -13.40
N SER A 62 -5.18 -14.63 -12.86
CA SER A 62 -5.97 -15.66 -13.53
C SER A 62 -7.42 -15.23 -13.83
N MET A 63 -7.95 -14.28 -13.06
CA MET A 63 -9.28 -13.70 -13.27
C MET A 63 -9.35 -12.80 -14.52
N ILE A 64 -8.21 -12.41 -15.09
CA ILE A 64 -8.15 -11.47 -16.22
C ILE A 64 -8.08 -12.24 -17.53
N ARG A 65 -8.98 -11.93 -18.46
CA ARG A 65 -8.90 -12.40 -19.84
C ARG A 65 -8.15 -11.38 -20.69
N ILE A 66 -6.89 -11.68 -21.00
CA ILE A 66 -6.05 -10.82 -21.84
C ILE A 66 -6.30 -11.15 -23.31
N VAL A 67 -6.73 -10.15 -24.08
CA VAL A 67 -6.86 -10.27 -25.53
C VAL A 67 -5.61 -9.64 -26.16
N PRO A 68 -4.88 -10.35 -27.04
CA PRO A 68 -3.66 -9.82 -27.64
C PRO A 68 -3.97 -8.56 -28.47
N ARG A 69 -3.29 -7.46 -28.15
CA ARG A 69 -3.35 -6.20 -28.89
C ARG A 69 -2.19 -6.11 -29.87
N ALA A 70 -2.35 -5.30 -30.92
CA ALA A 70 -1.23 -4.94 -31.78
C ALA A 70 -0.14 -4.22 -30.97
N GLY A 71 1.08 -4.75 -30.95
CA GLY A 71 2.21 -4.20 -30.21
C GLY A 71 3.32 -5.22 -29.99
N HIS A 72 4.48 -4.76 -29.52
CA HIS A 72 5.55 -5.66 -29.09
C HIS A 72 5.13 -6.31 -27.77
N PRO A 73 5.23 -7.65 -27.64
CA PRO A 73 4.89 -8.32 -26.40
C PRO A 73 5.76 -7.81 -25.25
N HIS A 74 5.19 -7.79 -24.04
CA HIS A 74 5.97 -7.51 -22.85
C HIS A 74 7.03 -8.60 -22.65
N SER A 75 8.23 -8.21 -22.23
CA SER A 75 9.30 -9.16 -21.88
C SER A 75 9.00 -9.94 -20.60
N LEU A 76 8.08 -9.44 -19.78
CA LEU A 76 7.68 -10.00 -18.50
C LEU A 76 6.21 -10.43 -18.54
N THR A 77 5.88 -11.51 -17.85
CA THR A 77 4.48 -11.93 -17.67
C THR A 77 3.72 -10.90 -16.82
N LEU A 78 2.39 -10.88 -16.91
CA LEU A 78 1.57 -10.02 -16.04
C LEU A 78 1.83 -10.29 -14.55
N GLU A 79 1.94 -11.56 -14.18
CA GLU A 79 2.29 -11.98 -12.82
C GLU A 79 3.64 -11.41 -12.37
N GLN A 80 4.69 -11.52 -13.19
CA GLN A 80 6.02 -10.95 -12.88
C GLN A 80 5.97 -9.42 -12.73
N ARG A 81 5.22 -8.73 -13.59
CA ARG A 81 5.03 -7.27 -13.50
C ARG A 81 4.35 -6.87 -12.20
N VAL A 82 3.30 -7.58 -11.79
CA VAL A 82 2.62 -7.33 -10.51
C VAL A 82 3.56 -7.59 -9.33
N LYS A 83 4.27 -8.74 -9.31
CA LYS A 83 5.26 -9.04 -8.26
C LYS A 83 6.33 -7.97 -8.14
N LEU A 84 6.88 -7.51 -9.27
CA LEU A 84 7.87 -6.43 -9.29
C LEU A 84 7.34 -5.13 -8.69
N LEU A 85 6.10 -4.75 -9.01
CA LEU A 85 5.47 -3.55 -8.46
C LEU A 85 5.28 -3.68 -6.93
N MET A 86 4.83 -4.85 -6.46
CA MET A 86 4.63 -5.12 -5.03
C MET A 86 5.94 -5.11 -4.25
N ILE A 87 6.98 -5.77 -4.77
CA ILE A 87 8.32 -5.78 -4.15
C ILE A 87 8.89 -4.37 -4.11
N LYS A 88 8.77 -3.59 -5.20
CA LYS A 88 9.21 -2.19 -5.19
C LYS A 88 8.55 -1.44 -4.04
N GLN A 89 7.23 -1.59 -3.86
CA GLN A 89 6.53 -0.84 -2.82
C GLN A 89 6.88 -1.28 -1.41
N LEU A 90 7.21 -2.56 -1.22
CA LEU A 90 7.72 -3.06 0.04
C LEU A 90 9.10 -2.48 0.38
N VAL A 91 9.98 -2.39 -0.61
CA VAL A 91 11.35 -1.87 -0.43
C VAL A 91 11.33 -0.36 -0.14
N GLY A 92 10.37 0.39 -0.68
CA GLY A 92 10.19 1.81 -0.38
C GLY A 92 11.25 2.73 -1.00
N GLU A 93 12.17 2.19 -1.78
CA GLU A 93 13.23 2.92 -2.45
C GLU A 93 12.78 3.62 -3.74
N SER A 94 13.58 4.57 -4.21
CA SER A 94 13.35 5.20 -5.52
C SER A 94 13.41 4.19 -6.67
N ASN A 95 12.69 4.43 -7.77
CA ASN A 95 12.70 3.55 -8.95
C ASN A 95 14.12 3.30 -9.49
N ARG A 96 15.01 4.30 -9.39
CA ARG A 96 16.42 4.18 -9.81
C ARG A 96 17.21 3.23 -8.90
N MET A 97 17.08 3.38 -7.58
CA MET A 97 17.75 2.51 -6.62
C MET A 97 17.22 1.08 -6.73
N PHE A 98 15.91 0.92 -6.88
CA PHE A 98 15.29 -0.39 -7.09
C PHE A 98 15.78 -1.08 -8.37
N ALA A 99 15.94 -0.34 -9.48
CA ALA A 99 16.51 -0.88 -10.71
C ALA A 99 17.97 -1.36 -10.53
N ASN A 100 18.79 -0.62 -9.78
CA ASN A 100 20.15 -1.06 -9.46
C ASN A 100 20.14 -2.34 -8.61
N MET A 101 19.21 -2.45 -7.66
CA MET A 101 19.03 -3.67 -6.87
C MET A 101 18.57 -4.85 -7.74
N LEU A 102 17.67 -4.63 -8.70
CA LEU A 102 17.29 -5.64 -9.69
C LEU A 102 18.45 -6.06 -10.58
N ALA A 103 19.37 -5.16 -10.92
CA ALA A 103 20.58 -5.52 -11.66
C ALA A 103 21.50 -6.48 -10.87
N ILE A 104 21.47 -6.42 -9.53
CA ILE A 104 22.14 -7.42 -8.68
C ILE A 104 21.33 -8.72 -8.67
N PHE A 105 20.00 -8.63 -8.53
CA PHE A 105 19.12 -9.80 -8.54
C PHE A 105 19.00 -10.50 -9.90
N SER A 106 19.31 -9.82 -11.01
CA SER A 106 19.29 -10.41 -12.34
C SER A 106 20.33 -11.54 -12.44
N MET A 107 21.44 -11.46 -11.70
CA MET A 107 22.40 -12.55 -11.57
C MET A 107 21.78 -13.84 -10.98
N LEU A 108 20.77 -13.70 -10.12
CA LEU A 108 20.11 -14.82 -9.44
C LEU A 108 18.82 -15.26 -10.15
N SER A 109 18.10 -14.32 -10.76
CA SER A 109 16.74 -14.53 -11.30
C SER A 109 16.68 -14.56 -12.83
N GLY A 110 17.72 -14.10 -13.53
CA GLY A 110 17.72 -13.93 -14.98
C GLY A 110 16.81 -12.79 -15.48
N ILE A 111 16.16 -12.06 -14.57
CA ILE A 111 15.22 -10.98 -14.89
C ILE A 111 16.02 -9.67 -15.00
N ASP A 112 16.21 -9.19 -16.23
CA ASP A 112 16.83 -7.89 -16.51
C ASP A 112 15.75 -6.83 -16.77
N VAL A 113 15.70 -5.81 -15.90
CA VAL A 113 14.63 -4.82 -15.87
C VAL A 113 15.21 -3.43 -15.70
N SER A 114 14.98 -2.59 -16.69
CA SER A 114 15.38 -1.17 -16.62
C SER A 114 14.50 -0.38 -15.65
N TYR A 115 15.02 0.74 -15.13
CA TYR A 115 14.23 1.66 -14.31
C TYR A 115 12.96 2.16 -15.03
N LYS A 116 13.03 2.34 -16.36
CA LYS A 116 11.88 2.80 -17.16
C LYS A 116 10.78 1.74 -17.22
N THR A 117 11.14 0.47 -17.16
CA THR A 117 10.17 -0.62 -17.11
C THR A 117 9.36 -0.51 -15.82
N ILE A 118 10.03 -0.33 -14.67
CA ILE A 118 9.38 -0.14 -13.37
C ILE A 118 8.45 1.08 -13.37
N GLU A 119 8.91 2.20 -13.92
CA GLU A 119 8.12 3.43 -13.99
C GLU A 119 6.83 3.25 -14.82
N ARG A 120 6.90 2.49 -15.91
CA ARG A 120 5.74 2.21 -16.77
C ARG A 120 4.71 1.29 -16.13
N LEU A 121 5.10 0.44 -15.16
CA LEU A 121 4.16 -0.46 -14.46
C LEU A 121 3.04 0.30 -13.73
N TYR A 122 3.28 1.55 -13.31
CA TYR A 122 2.27 2.37 -12.65
C TYR A 122 1.14 2.83 -13.57
N SER A 123 1.38 2.84 -14.88
CA SER A 123 0.41 3.26 -15.90
C SER A 123 -0.07 2.09 -16.74
N ASP A 124 0.28 0.86 -16.36
CA ASP A 124 -0.03 -0.35 -17.10
C ASP A 124 -1.44 -0.84 -16.71
N GLU A 125 -2.37 -0.78 -17.67
CA GLU A 125 -3.79 -1.10 -17.43
C GLU A 125 -3.98 -2.53 -16.89
N GLU A 126 -3.24 -3.50 -17.42
CA GLU A 126 -3.34 -4.90 -16.98
C GLU A 126 -2.85 -5.05 -15.54
N VAL A 127 -1.76 -4.36 -15.18
CA VAL A 127 -1.22 -4.35 -13.82
C VAL A 127 -2.19 -3.66 -12.86
N ILE A 128 -2.81 -2.55 -13.25
CA ILE A 128 -3.80 -1.83 -12.44
C ILE A 128 -5.00 -2.74 -12.13
N ILE A 129 -5.52 -3.46 -13.13
CA ILE A 129 -6.63 -4.40 -12.94
C ILE A 129 -6.22 -5.56 -12.04
N ALA A 130 -5.03 -6.13 -12.24
CA ALA A 130 -4.52 -7.22 -11.40
C ALA A 130 -4.36 -6.78 -9.93
N VAL A 131 -3.84 -5.57 -9.69
CA VAL A 131 -3.72 -5.00 -8.33
C VAL A 131 -5.11 -4.76 -7.72
N HIS A 132 -6.09 -4.32 -8.50
CA HIS A 132 -7.47 -4.19 -8.03
C HIS A 132 -8.07 -5.54 -7.61
N ASN A 133 -7.94 -6.57 -8.44
CA ASN A 133 -8.40 -7.93 -8.10
C ASN A 133 -7.71 -8.44 -6.83
N LEU A 134 -6.40 -8.24 -6.73
CA LEU A 134 -5.62 -8.61 -5.55
C LEU A 134 -6.13 -7.91 -4.28
N HIS A 135 -6.44 -6.62 -4.37
CA HIS A 135 -7.04 -5.89 -3.26
C HIS A 135 -8.38 -6.49 -2.82
N VAL A 136 -9.28 -6.81 -3.76
CA VAL A 136 -10.57 -7.45 -3.46
C VAL A 136 -10.37 -8.82 -2.78
N LEU A 137 -9.45 -9.64 -3.29
CA LEU A 137 -9.12 -10.94 -2.69
C LEU A 137 -8.59 -10.81 -1.26
N ILE A 138 -7.70 -9.85 -1.00
CA ILE A 138 -7.16 -9.60 0.34
C ILE A 138 -8.28 -9.18 1.31
N LEU A 139 -9.22 -8.35 0.87
CA LEU A 139 -10.35 -7.94 1.71
C LEU A 139 -11.28 -9.12 2.01
N GLY A 140 -11.54 -9.98 1.00
CA GLY A 140 -12.31 -11.20 1.17
C GLY A 140 -11.65 -12.16 2.16
N LYS A 141 -10.35 -12.40 2.05
CA LYS A 141 -9.57 -13.26 2.98
C LYS A 141 -9.57 -12.74 4.42
N LYS A 142 -9.83 -11.44 4.63
CA LYS A 142 -9.92 -10.81 5.95
C LYS A 142 -11.35 -10.73 6.51
N ASP A 143 -12.32 -11.41 5.87
CA ASP A 143 -13.74 -11.39 6.25
C ASP A 143 -14.32 -9.98 6.35
N ILE A 144 -13.81 -9.04 5.54
CA ILE A 144 -14.34 -7.67 5.51
C ILE A 144 -15.62 -7.67 4.68
N THR A 145 -16.74 -7.91 5.36
CA THR A 145 -18.09 -8.10 4.80
C THR A 145 -18.62 -6.91 3.99
N ASN A 146 -18.19 -5.68 4.31
CA ASN A 146 -18.54 -4.45 3.60
C ASN A 146 -17.37 -3.86 2.81
N SER A 147 -16.50 -4.71 2.26
CA SER A 147 -15.33 -4.29 1.47
C SER A 147 -15.66 -3.66 0.12
N SER A 148 -16.83 -3.98 -0.44
CA SER A 148 -17.37 -3.37 -1.65
C SER A 148 -18.09 -2.05 -1.39
N ALA A 149 -18.24 -1.64 -0.12
CA ALA A 149 -18.84 -0.35 0.24
C ALA A 149 -17.86 0.76 -0.15
N THR A 150 -18.12 1.40 -1.28
CA THR A 150 -17.29 2.47 -1.80
C THR A 150 -17.34 3.68 -0.86
N GLY A 151 -16.18 4.17 -0.42
CA GLY A 151 -16.09 5.31 0.51
C GLY A 151 -16.39 6.69 -0.10
N ASP A 152 -16.52 6.80 -1.43
CA ASP A 152 -16.76 8.08 -2.12
C ASP A 152 -17.87 8.03 -3.20
N GLY A 153 -18.61 6.92 -3.29
CA GLY A 153 -19.72 6.76 -4.24
C GLY A 153 -19.33 6.51 -5.70
N THR A 154 -18.04 6.28 -6.02
CA THR A 154 -17.57 6.09 -7.41
C THR A 154 -17.46 4.63 -7.87
N GLY A 155 -17.81 3.65 -7.03
CA GLY A 155 -17.62 2.22 -7.30
C GLY A 155 -16.17 1.71 -7.17
N TYR A 156 -15.19 2.58 -6.96
CA TYR A 156 -13.78 2.21 -6.83
C TYR A 156 -13.14 2.89 -5.61
N SER A 157 -12.39 2.15 -4.79
CA SER A 157 -11.55 2.73 -3.72
C SER A 157 -10.28 3.33 -4.33
N LEU A 158 -10.42 4.45 -5.07
CA LEU A 158 -9.31 5.02 -5.86
C LEU A 158 -8.34 5.86 -5.03
N THR A 159 -8.69 6.27 -3.81
CA THR A 159 -7.78 7.11 -3.01
C THR A 159 -8.02 7.00 -1.51
N VAL A 160 -7.09 6.39 -0.78
CA VAL A 160 -7.01 6.51 0.69
C VAL A 160 -6.28 7.83 1.02
N LYS A 161 -7.03 8.91 1.27
CA LYS A 161 -6.45 10.22 1.62
C LYS A 161 -5.81 10.27 3.01
N LYS A 162 -6.26 9.41 3.93
CA LYS A 162 -5.74 9.30 5.30
C LYS A 162 -5.59 7.84 5.68
N ASN A 163 -4.37 7.38 5.87
CA ASN A 163 -4.10 6.09 6.47
C ASN A 163 -4.33 6.20 7.99
N TYR A 164 -5.16 5.30 8.55
CA TYR A 164 -5.46 5.24 9.98
C TYR A 164 -4.20 5.15 10.84
N GLU A 165 -3.19 4.39 10.40
CA GLU A 165 -1.92 4.26 11.11
C GLU A 165 -1.17 5.59 11.16
N SER A 166 -1.04 6.28 10.02
CA SER A 166 -0.35 7.58 9.95
C SER A 166 -1.05 8.66 10.78
N TYR A 167 -2.39 8.65 10.81
CA TYR A 167 -3.16 9.56 11.66
C TYR A 167 -2.96 9.24 13.15
N ALA A 168 -3.04 7.96 13.54
CA ALA A 168 -2.81 7.53 14.92
C ALA A 168 -1.37 7.80 15.39
N GLN A 169 -0.38 7.67 14.51
CA GLN A 169 1.01 8.00 14.80
C GLN A 169 1.19 9.51 15.00
N LYS A 170 0.59 10.34 14.12
CA LYS A 170 0.60 11.80 14.28
C LYS A 170 0.02 12.24 15.64
N LEU A 171 -1.03 11.58 16.12
CA LEU A 171 -1.61 11.84 17.45
C LEU A 171 -0.68 11.44 18.62
N LYS A 172 0.26 10.50 18.42
CA LYS A 172 1.24 10.07 19.43
C LYS A 172 2.53 10.90 19.44
N ASP A 173 2.79 11.61 18.34
CA ASP A 173 4.00 12.43 18.14
C ASP A 173 3.76 13.93 18.40
N LEU A 174 2.50 14.33 18.63
CA LEU A 174 2.08 15.65 19.15
C LEU A 174 2.23 15.72 20.67
#